data_AF-A0A2U2RXJ7-F1
#
_entry.id   AF-A0A2U2RXJ7-F1
#
_cell.length_a   1.000
_cell.length_b   1.000
_cell.length_c   1.000
_cell.angle_alpha   90.00
_cell.angle_beta   90.00
_cell.angle_gamma   90.00
#
_symmetry.space_group_name_H-M   'P 1'
#
loop_
_entity.id
_entity.type
_entity.pdbx_description
1 polymer ?
#
loop_
_entity_poly.entity_id
_entity_poly.type
_entity_poly.pdbx_seq_one_letter_code
_entity_poly.pdbx_strand_id
1 'polypeptide(L)'
;MRKIITLLTVLLVSSLVMGQNQERLSVHFFDVPQNLESEFLKFNSEVNKTLENAGYGKNFYKLYRVKNSDQEKTLRYFQISSYTSDKHYEMTHDVGKEYEDLWNEMWDSEIGKKVWTFDNKTHIYRKVFRVEN
;
A
#
# COMPACT_ATOMS: atom_id res chain seq x y z
N MET A 1 5.23 3.09 -47.90
CA MET A 1 6.25 3.16 -46.81
C MET A 1 5.94 4.24 -45.77
N ARG A 2 5.88 5.53 -46.11
CA ARG A 2 5.61 6.61 -45.13
C ARG A 2 4.35 6.38 -44.28
N LYS A 3 3.23 6.00 -44.88
CA LYS A 3 1.96 5.72 -44.16
C LYS A 3 2.04 4.54 -43.18
N ILE A 4 2.84 3.51 -43.50
CA ILE A 4 3.05 2.34 -42.64
C ILE A 4 3.94 2.70 -41.45
N ILE A 5 4.99 3.48 -41.70
CA ILE A 5 5.88 3.99 -40.65
C ILE A 5 5.09 4.87 -39.68
N THR A 6 4.23 5.76 -40.18
CA THR A 6 3.35 6.60 -39.35
C THR A 6 2.38 5.78 -38.50
N LEU A 7 1.76 4.73 -39.08
CA LEU A 7 0.85 3.86 -38.32
C LEU A 7 1.58 3.10 -37.20
N LEU A 8 2.78 2.58 -37.49
CA LEU A 8 3.62 1.91 -36.51
C LEU A 8 4.08 2.85 -35.41
N THR A 9 4.43 4.10 -35.73
CA THR A 9 4.80 5.09 -34.70
C THR A 9 3.62 5.48 -33.84
N VAL A 10 2.42 5.65 -34.41
CA VAL A 10 1.19 5.92 -33.64
C VAL A 10 0.86 4.75 -32.70
N LEU A 11 0.97 3.51 -33.17
CA LEU A 11 0.78 2.32 -32.34
C LEU A 11 1.81 2.25 -31.21
N LEU A 12 3.09 2.49 -31.49
CA LEU A 12 4.15 2.49 -30.49
C LEU A 12 3.93 3.57 -29.41
N VAL A 13 3.62 4.79 -29.82
CA VAL A 13 3.36 5.92 -28.90
C VAL A 13 2.12 5.65 -28.07
N SER A 14 1.05 5.11 -28.67
CA SER A 14 -0.17 4.76 -27.93
C SER A 14 0.07 3.66 -26.89
N SER A 15 0.92 2.68 -27.19
CA SER A 15 1.30 1.64 -26.22
C SER A 15 2.15 2.20 -25.07
N LEU A 16 2.97 3.22 -25.32
CA LEU A 16 3.75 3.91 -24.29
C LEU A 16 2.87 4.83 -23.42
N VAL A 17 1.84 5.45 -24.00
CA VAL A 17 0.87 6.31 -23.28
C VAL A 17 -0.10 5.46 -22.45
N MET A 18 -0.57 4.33 -22.97
CA MET A 18 -1.39 3.37 -22.20
C MET A 18 -0.57 2.58 -21.18
N GLY A 19 0.75 2.45 -21.42
CA GLY A 19 1.72 1.84 -20.50
C GLY A 19 2.31 2.83 -19.47
N GLN A 20 1.91 4.10 -19.47
CA GLN A 20 2.21 5.00 -18.37
C GLN A 20 1.46 4.55 -17.13
N ASN A 21 2.11 3.68 -16.35
CA ASN A 21 2.27 3.81 -14.91
C ASN A 21 1.22 4.68 -14.22
N GLN A 22 0.00 4.14 -14.15
CA GLN A 22 -1.02 4.79 -13.37
C GLN A 22 -0.60 4.74 -11.92
N GLU A 23 -0.50 5.92 -11.30
CA GLU A 23 -0.38 6.03 -9.87
C GLU A 23 -1.45 5.14 -9.21
N ARG A 24 -1.00 4.25 -8.36
CA ARG A 24 -1.87 3.39 -7.55
C ARG A 24 -1.69 3.74 -6.09
N LEU A 25 -2.80 3.71 -5.37
CA LEU A 25 -2.80 3.72 -3.92
C LEU A 25 -3.30 2.37 -3.40
N SER A 26 -2.65 1.85 -2.37
CA SER A 26 -3.25 0.84 -1.49
C SER A 26 -3.83 1.58 -0.29
N VAL A 27 -5.13 1.44 -0.07
CA VAL A 27 -5.82 2.04 1.07
C VAL A 27 -6.42 0.97 1.96
N HIS A 28 -6.22 1.13 3.26
CA HIS A 28 -6.75 0.23 4.28
C HIS A 28 -7.48 1.05 5.33
N PHE A 29 -8.68 0.61 5.70
CA PHE A 29 -9.40 1.09 6.89
C PHE A 29 -9.65 -0.09 7.81
N PHE A 30 -9.30 0.01 9.08
CA PHE A 30 -9.40 -1.09 10.04
C PHE A 30 -9.47 -0.57 11.48
N ASP A 31 -9.79 -1.45 12.41
CA ASP A 31 -9.64 -1.20 13.84
C ASP A 31 -8.45 -1.96 14.40
N VAL A 32 -7.81 -1.35 15.39
CA VAL A 32 -6.74 -2.00 16.17
C VAL A 32 -7.25 -2.17 17.59
N PRO A 33 -7.36 -3.42 18.10
CA PRO A 33 -7.73 -3.65 19.49
C PRO A 33 -6.78 -2.92 20.43
N GLN A 34 -7.31 -2.29 21.48
CA GLN A 34 -6.51 -1.46 22.39
C GLN A 34 -5.32 -2.23 23.01
N ASN A 35 -5.49 -3.51 23.31
CA ASN A 35 -4.43 -4.35 23.86
C ASN A 35 -3.34 -4.72 22.84
N LEU A 36 -3.55 -4.48 21.54
CA LEU A 36 -2.60 -4.73 20.46
C LEU A 36 -2.03 -3.43 19.86
N GLU A 37 -2.55 -2.26 20.23
CA GLU A 37 -2.17 -0.98 19.60
C GLU A 37 -0.66 -0.71 19.64
N SER A 38 -0.03 -0.92 20.80
CA SER A 38 1.42 -0.69 20.93
C SER A 38 2.25 -1.64 20.05
N GLU A 39 1.86 -2.90 19.96
CA GLU A 39 2.55 -3.91 19.15
C GLU A 39 2.37 -3.62 17.66
N PHE A 40 1.16 -3.26 17.25
CA PHE A 40 0.84 -2.85 15.89
C PHE A 40 1.63 -1.61 15.44
N LEU A 41 1.70 -0.58 16.29
CA LEU A 41 2.47 0.63 15.98
C LEU A 41 3.98 0.33 15.86
N LYS A 42 4.50 -0.57 16.71
CA LYS A 42 5.88 -1.03 16.63
C LYS A 42 6.13 -1.75 15.30
N PHE A 43 5.29 -2.72 14.93
CA PHE A 43 5.38 -3.42 13.66
C PHE A 43 5.37 -2.45 12.47
N ASN A 44 4.42 -1.52 12.41
CA ASN A 44 4.35 -0.53 11.33
C ASN A 44 5.62 0.36 11.26
N SER A 45 6.21 0.68 12.41
CA SER A 45 7.48 1.42 12.46
C SER A 45 8.66 0.60 11.94
N GLU A 46 8.72 -0.69 12.25
CA GLU A 46 9.78 -1.61 11.80
C GLU A 46 9.71 -1.80 10.29
N VAL A 47 8.53 -2.11 9.74
CA VAL A 47 8.29 -2.23 8.29
C VAL A 47 8.72 -0.95 7.55
N ASN A 48 8.30 0.22 8.05
CA ASN A 48 8.68 1.50 7.43
C ASN A 48 10.19 1.76 7.48
N LYS A 49 10.87 1.35 8.56
CA LYS A 49 12.33 1.49 8.67
C LYS A 49 13.05 0.58 7.68
N THR A 50 12.60 -0.66 7.50
CA THR A 50 13.17 -1.58 6.52
C THR A 50 12.99 -1.04 5.09
N LEU A 51 11.83 -0.47 4.77
CA LEU A 51 11.59 0.19 3.48
C LEU A 51 12.43 1.46 3.29
N GLU A 52 12.60 2.27 4.34
CA GLU A 52 13.47 3.44 4.30
C GLU A 52 14.91 3.05 3.99
N ASN A 53 15.44 2.03 4.68
CA ASN A 53 16.79 1.50 4.46
C ASN A 53 16.98 0.96 3.05
N ALA A 54 15.92 0.42 2.43
CA ALA A 54 15.91 -0.05 1.05
C ALA A 54 15.74 1.09 0.01
N GLY A 55 15.61 2.34 0.44
CA GLY A 55 15.57 3.51 -0.45
C GLY A 55 14.18 3.96 -0.88
N TYR A 56 13.10 3.42 -0.31
CA TYR A 56 11.72 3.82 -0.63
C TYR A 56 11.25 5.10 0.08
N GLY A 57 12.08 5.61 1.00
CA GLY A 57 11.81 6.83 1.76
C GLY A 57 11.09 6.59 3.09
N LYS A 58 11.00 7.66 3.88
CA LYS A 58 10.39 7.65 5.22
C LYS A 58 8.87 7.49 5.15
N ASN A 59 8.32 6.72 6.08
CA ASN A 59 6.88 6.55 6.27
C ASN A 59 6.17 6.14 4.96
N PHE A 60 6.69 5.13 4.27
CA PHE A 60 6.11 4.61 3.04
C PHE A 60 4.66 4.12 3.25
N TYR A 61 4.43 3.33 4.30
CA TYR A 61 3.11 3.04 4.83
C TYR A 61 2.70 4.12 5.84
N LYS A 62 1.98 5.12 5.35
CA LYS A 62 1.49 6.22 6.18
C LYS A 62 0.29 5.75 6.97
N LEU A 63 0.35 5.89 8.29
CA LEU A 63 -0.70 5.48 9.21
C LEU A 63 -1.35 6.70 9.85
N TYR A 64 -2.67 6.71 9.86
CA TYR A 64 -3.52 7.75 10.43
C TYR A 64 -4.55 7.12 11.37
N ARG A 65 -5.05 7.92 12.31
CA ARG A 65 -6.13 7.54 13.22
C ARG A 65 -7.17 8.64 13.28
N VAL A 66 -8.45 8.26 13.28
CA VAL A 66 -9.58 9.15 13.58
C VAL A 66 -9.38 9.77 14.97
N LYS A 67 -9.69 11.06 15.12
CA LYS A 67 -9.53 11.72 16.43
C LYS A 67 -10.46 11.08 17.45
N ASN A 68 -10.07 11.11 18.71
CA ASN A 68 -10.90 10.57 19.79
C ASN A 68 -12.19 11.37 20.03
N SER A 69 -12.25 12.61 19.55
CA SER A 69 -13.41 13.48 19.62
C SER A 69 -14.47 13.20 18.55
N ASP A 70 -14.12 12.45 17.50
CA ASP A 70 -15.01 12.23 16.36
C ASP A 70 -15.99 11.08 16.65
N GLN A 71 -17.07 10.98 15.87
CA GLN A 71 -18.20 10.11 16.19
C GLN A 71 -18.01 8.66 15.72
N GLU A 72 -17.08 8.43 14.80
CA GLU A 72 -16.83 7.14 14.16
C GLU A 72 -16.28 6.13 15.17
N LYS A 73 -17.03 5.05 15.37
CA LYS A 73 -16.73 4.02 16.38
C LYS A 73 -15.91 2.84 15.84
N THR A 74 -15.83 2.70 14.52
CA THR A 74 -15.18 1.59 13.82
C THR A 74 -14.34 2.11 12.66
N LEU A 75 -13.46 1.26 12.14
CA LEU A 75 -12.55 1.59 11.03
C LEU A 75 -11.72 2.85 11.33
N ARG A 76 -11.28 2.97 12.58
CA ARG A 76 -10.67 4.21 13.10
C ARG A 76 -9.22 4.40 12.69
N TYR A 77 -8.56 3.40 12.13
CA TYR A 77 -7.24 3.52 11.51
C TYR A 77 -7.36 3.55 9.99
N PHE A 78 -6.51 4.38 9.39
CA PHE A 78 -6.35 4.47 7.94
C PHE A 78 -4.87 4.31 7.60
N GLN A 79 -4.55 3.35 6.74
CA GLN A 79 -3.21 3.20 6.17
C GLN A 79 -3.25 3.43 4.67
N ILE A 80 -2.28 4.18 4.16
CA ILE A 80 -2.10 4.44 2.73
C ILE A 80 -0.64 4.29 2.31
N SER A 81 -0.43 3.67 1.15
CA SER A 81 0.83 3.66 0.42
C SER A 81 0.60 4.03 -1.04
N SER A 82 1.57 4.74 -1.61
CA SER A 82 1.52 5.25 -2.98
C SER A 82 2.56 4.58 -3.84
N TYR A 83 2.16 4.19 -5.04
CA TYR A 83 3.00 3.51 -6.02
C TYR A 83 2.94 4.28 -7.32
N THR A 84 4.11 4.66 -7.81
CA THR A 84 4.28 5.31 -9.11
C THR A 84 4.01 4.36 -10.28
N SER A 85 3.94 3.06 -10.01
CA SER A 85 3.84 2.01 -11.02
C SER A 85 3.43 0.67 -10.42
N ASP A 86 2.93 -0.23 -11.26
CA ASP A 86 2.80 -1.65 -10.88
C ASP A 86 4.16 -2.25 -10.54
N LYS A 87 5.21 -1.88 -11.29
CA LYS A 87 6.57 -2.35 -11.02
C LYS A 87 7.09 -1.89 -9.65
N HIS A 88 6.88 -0.63 -9.30
CA HIS A 88 7.26 -0.08 -8.00
C HIS A 88 6.51 -0.80 -6.87
N TYR A 89 5.23 -1.11 -7.06
CA TYR A 89 4.52 -1.95 -6.10
C TYR A 89 5.16 -3.33 -5.93
N GLU A 90 5.48 -4.04 -7.01
CA GLU A 90 6.16 -5.34 -6.89
C GLU A 90 7.46 -5.21 -6.10
N MET A 91 8.29 -4.21 -6.43
CA MET A 91 9.57 -3.96 -5.77
C MET A 91 9.42 -3.68 -4.26
N THR A 92 8.39 -2.95 -3.86
CA THR A 92 8.12 -2.67 -2.42
C THR A 92 7.65 -3.90 -1.63
N HIS A 93 7.27 -4.99 -2.30
CA HIS A 93 6.94 -6.26 -1.66
C HIS A 93 8.07 -7.30 -1.77
N ASP A 94 9.16 -6.96 -2.46
CA ASP A 94 10.35 -7.80 -2.66
C ASP A 94 11.61 -7.03 -2.20
N VAL A 95 11.65 -6.75 -0.90
CA VAL A 95 12.67 -5.90 -0.26
C VAL A 95 13.83 -6.75 0.31
N GLY A 96 13.65 -8.07 0.38
CA GLY A 96 14.61 -9.03 0.91
C GLY A 96 14.11 -9.75 2.16
N LYS A 97 14.94 -10.68 2.65
CA LYS A 97 14.57 -11.65 3.68
C LYS A 97 14.10 -11.02 5.00
N GLU A 98 14.74 -9.96 5.48
CA GLU A 98 14.34 -9.28 6.72
C GLU A 98 12.89 -8.76 6.65
N TYR A 99 12.53 -8.18 5.51
CA TYR A 99 11.18 -7.68 5.27
C TYR A 99 10.17 -8.82 5.18
N GLU A 100 10.52 -9.90 4.49
CA GLU A 100 9.70 -11.11 4.38
C GLU A 100 9.43 -11.73 5.77
N ASP A 101 10.48 -11.87 6.59
CA ASP A 101 10.39 -12.44 7.94
C ASP A 101 9.48 -11.57 8.84
N LEU A 102 9.61 -10.24 8.81
CA LEU A 102 8.72 -9.32 9.54
C LEU A 102 7.24 -9.52 9.20
N TRP A 103 6.93 -9.66 7.91
CA TRP A 103 5.54 -9.88 7.48
C TRP A 103 5.04 -11.27 7.84
N ASN A 104 5.87 -12.31 7.70
CA ASN A 104 5.51 -13.68 8.09
C ASN A 104 5.21 -13.78 9.60
N GLU A 105 6.09 -13.21 10.44
CA GLU A 105 5.87 -13.14 11.89
C GLU A 105 4.58 -12.40 12.24
N MET A 106 4.29 -11.29 11.55
CA MET A 106 3.06 -10.55 11.76
C MET A 106 1.83 -11.37 11.36
N TRP A 107 1.84 -12.08 10.23
CA TRP A 107 0.71 -12.91 9.80
C TRP A 107 0.39 -14.03 10.80
N ASP A 108 1.40 -14.60 11.44
CA ASP A 108 1.23 -15.66 12.45
C ASP A 108 0.80 -15.12 13.83
N SER A 109 0.99 -13.81 14.06
CA SER A 109 0.68 -13.13 15.33
C SER A 109 -0.82 -12.88 15.54
N GLU A 110 -1.16 -12.34 16.72
CA GLU A 110 -2.52 -11.86 17.01
C GLU A 110 -2.90 -10.63 16.17
N ILE A 111 -1.92 -9.82 15.74
CA ILE A 111 -2.16 -8.67 14.84
C ILE A 111 -2.67 -9.18 13.50
N GLY A 112 -2.03 -10.19 12.90
CA GLY A 112 -2.46 -10.79 11.64
C GLY A 112 -3.89 -11.32 11.72
N LYS A 113 -4.23 -11.99 12.82
CA LYS A 113 -5.56 -12.60 13.04
C LYS A 113 -6.68 -11.61 13.34
N LYS A 114 -6.38 -10.47 13.98
CA LYS A 114 -7.40 -9.56 14.52
C LYS A 114 -7.45 -8.18 13.86
N VAL A 115 -6.37 -7.73 13.23
CA VAL A 115 -6.28 -6.42 12.57
C VAL A 115 -6.38 -6.57 11.06
N TRP A 116 -5.65 -7.53 10.49
CA TRP A 116 -5.54 -7.71 9.04
C TRP A 116 -6.49 -8.80 8.51
N THR A 117 -7.80 -8.62 8.74
CA THR A 117 -8.83 -9.64 8.42
C THR A 117 -9.32 -9.63 6.97
N PHE A 118 -9.20 -8.50 6.27
CA PHE A 118 -9.67 -8.27 4.89
C PHE A 118 -11.11 -8.71 4.56
N ASP A 119 -11.99 -8.73 5.56
CA ASP A 119 -13.37 -9.24 5.44
C ASP A 119 -14.37 -8.23 4.82
N ASN A 120 -13.89 -7.03 4.43
CA ASN A 120 -14.71 -5.90 3.96
C ASN A 120 -15.70 -5.34 4.98
N LYS A 121 -15.56 -5.69 6.26
CA LYS A 121 -16.41 -5.20 7.37
C LYS A 121 -15.57 -4.57 8.47
N THR A 122 -14.63 -5.33 9.01
CA THR A 122 -13.69 -4.93 10.05
C THR A 122 -12.36 -4.45 9.46
N HIS A 123 -12.08 -4.84 8.21
CA HIS A 123 -10.94 -4.33 7.45
C HIS A 123 -11.31 -4.15 5.97
N ILE A 124 -11.34 -2.91 5.52
CA ILE A 124 -11.59 -2.53 4.12
C ILE A 124 -10.25 -2.27 3.45
N TYR A 125 -9.91 -3.08 2.44
CA TYR A 125 -8.72 -2.89 1.60
C TYR A 125 -9.09 -2.62 0.16
N ARG A 126 -8.57 -1.55 -0.45
CA ARG A 126 -8.75 -1.28 -1.88
C ARG A 126 -7.44 -0.88 -2.53
N LYS A 127 -7.26 -1.37 -3.76
CA LYS A 127 -6.34 -0.76 -4.73
C LYS A 127 -7.16 0.27 -5.49
N VAL A 128 -6.74 1.53 -5.44
CA VAL A 128 -7.46 2.63 -6.09
C VAL A 128 -6.52 3.40 -7.00
N PHE A 129 -7.09 4.06 -8.01
CA PHE A 129 -6.38 4.82 -9.02
C PHE A 129 -6.93 6.23 -9.06
N ARG A 130 -6.07 7.19 -9.40
CA ARG A 130 -6.46 8.58 -9.58
C ARG A 130 -7.39 8.71 -10.80
N VAL A 131 -8.54 9.36 -10.62
CA VAL A 131 -9.55 9.56 -11.70
C VAL A 131 -9.55 10.98 -12.27
N GLU A 132 -8.89 11.92 -11.61
CA GLU A 132 -8.79 13.33 -12.04
C GLU A 132 -7.45 13.92 -11.59
N ASN A 133 -6.84 14.75 -12.45
CA ASN A 133 -5.53 15.37 -12.26
C ASN A 133 -5.59 16.85 -11.87
#